data_AF-A0A968H8R3-F1
#
_entry.id   AF-A0A968H8R3-F1
#
_cell.length_a   1.000
_cell.length_b   1.000
_cell.length_c   1.000
_cell.angle_alpha   90.00
_cell.angle_beta   90.00
_cell.angle_gamma   90.00
#
_symmetry.space_group_name_H-M   'P 1'
#
loop_
_entity.id
_entity.type
_entity.pdbx_description
1 polymer ?
#
loop_
_entity_poly.entity_id
_entity_poly.type
_entity_poly.pdbx_seq_one_letter_code
_entity_poly.pdbx_strand_id
1 'polypeptide(L)'
;SARVIGSAREMLGGNKVELDALMADLNQKRAEYERLLGEVALREEDVRNKEQAAEMKIAEAAARQKEMLAGAYKESIEVIADTRRQMRNELESLRKIEKKELQEKLREVERKQKAASEKLAEYEHDDSPPLRVRDITVGDKVFVKSLGYDGTVSGIMENVNRIKVMSGTKEVLVPVADVRLKKGREVAEPEKRHLPVSAPDEMVPSRINLVGLRVEEALSRMEPFLNHAALAGFREVVIIHGVGTGALQRAVREHLTGHPLVKTFRTGDQSEGGAGVTIVMLT
;
A
#
# COMPACT_ATOMS: atom_id res chain seq x y z
N SER A 1 -52.01 -68.29 22.92
CA SER A 1 -51.34 -68.01 21.63
C SER A 1 -51.70 -66.67 21.01
N ALA A 2 -52.98 -66.25 20.94
CA ALA A 2 -53.38 -64.98 20.31
C ALA A 2 -52.75 -63.70 20.93
N ARG A 3 -52.55 -63.66 22.25
CA ARG A 3 -51.98 -62.50 22.97
C ARG A 3 -50.48 -62.29 22.68
N VAL A 4 -49.73 -63.37 22.43
CA VAL A 4 -48.29 -63.32 22.08
C VAL A 4 -48.09 -62.86 20.63
N ILE A 5 -48.99 -63.29 19.73
CA ILE A 5 -48.95 -62.90 18.31
C ILE A 5 -49.26 -61.41 18.13
N GLY A 6 -50.20 -60.85 18.90
CA GLY A 6 -50.52 -59.42 18.87
C GLY A 6 -49.34 -58.54 19.28
N SER A 7 -48.70 -58.87 20.40
CA SER A 7 -47.56 -58.11 20.94
C SER A 7 -46.33 -58.19 20.02
N ALA A 8 -46.06 -59.35 19.41
CA ALA A 8 -44.99 -59.49 18.42
C ALA A 8 -45.25 -58.65 17.15
N ARG A 9 -46.51 -58.50 16.74
CA ARG A 9 -46.90 -57.69 15.57
C ARG A 9 -46.72 -56.20 15.81
N GLU A 10 -46.98 -55.73 17.03
CA GLU A 10 -46.84 -54.34 17.45
C GLU A 10 -45.37 -53.92 17.54
N MET A 11 -44.52 -54.76 18.14
CA MET A 11 -43.06 -54.54 18.19
C MET A 11 -42.40 -54.58 16.81
N LEU A 12 -42.82 -55.51 15.94
CA LEU A 12 -42.35 -55.57 14.54
C LEU A 12 -42.82 -54.35 13.72
N GLY A 13 -44.01 -53.81 14.02
CA GLY A 13 -44.52 -52.59 13.41
C GLY A 13 -43.71 -51.35 13.80
N GLY A 14 -43.42 -51.19 15.09
CA GLY A 14 -42.61 -50.08 15.62
C GLY A 14 -41.19 -50.05 15.05
N ASN A 15 -40.49 -51.19 15.07
CA ASN A 15 -39.13 -51.29 14.53
C ASN A 15 -39.07 -51.00 13.02
N LYS A 16 -40.13 -51.34 12.27
CA LYS A 16 -40.21 -51.04 10.84
C LYS A 16 -40.37 -49.55 10.57
N VAL A 17 -41.19 -48.86 11.36
CA VAL A 17 -41.38 -47.40 11.26
C VAL A 17 -40.08 -46.64 11.63
N GLU A 18 -39.35 -47.08 12.65
CA GLU A 18 -38.06 -46.48 13.02
C GLU A 18 -36.99 -46.69 11.93
N LEU A 19 -36.93 -47.88 11.33
CA LEU A 19 -36.01 -48.15 10.21
C LEU A 19 -36.35 -47.28 8.98
N ASP A 20 -37.63 -47.17 8.64
CA ASP A 20 -38.08 -46.34 7.51
C ASP A 20 -37.74 -44.85 7.75
N ALA A 21 -37.87 -44.37 8.99
CA ALA A 21 -37.49 -43.00 9.37
C ALA A 21 -35.96 -42.77 9.27
N LEU A 22 -35.14 -43.73 9.72
CA LEU A 22 -33.69 -43.65 9.58
C LEU A 22 -33.23 -43.68 8.12
N MET A 23 -33.88 -44.49 7.28
CA MET A 23 -33.58 -44.55 5.85
C MET A 23 -33.98 -43.25 5.14
N ALA A 24 -35.09 -42.62 5.57
CA ALA A 24 -35.48 -41.31 5.08
C ALA A 24 -34.45 -40.22 5.46
N ASP A 25 -34.01 -40.16 6.72
CA ASP A 25 -32.96 -39.23 7.16
C ASP A 25 -31.63 -39.46 6.43
N LEU A 26 -31.23 -40.72 6.25
CA LEU A 26 -30.01 -41.07 5.51
C LEU A 26 -30.09 -40.63 4.05
N ASN A 27 -31.22 -40.84 3.38
CA ASN A 27 -31.43 -40.41 2.00
C ASN A 27 -31.44 -38.88 1.89
N GLN A 28 -32.06 -38.18 2.85
CA GLN A 28 -32.06 -36.73 2.92
C GLN A 28 -30.64 -36.18 3.11
N LYS A 29 -29.88 -36.72 4.07
CA LYS A 29 -28.48 -36.34 4.30
C LYS A 29 -27.62 -36.63 3.09
N ARG A 30 -27.81 -37.77 2.43
CA ARG A 30 -27.08 -38.11 1.21
C ARG A 30 -27.34 -37.09 0.09
N ALA A 31 -28.60 -36.72 -0.13
CA ALA A 31 -28.96 -35.70 -1.13
C ALA A 31 -28.36 -34.33 -0.79
N GLU A 32 -28.35 -33.95 0.49
CA GLU A 32 -27.69 -32.72 0.96
C GLU A 32 -26.18 -32.76 0.74
N TYR A 33 -25.52 -33.88 1.06
CA TYR A 33 -24.09 -34.06 0.81
C TYR A 33 -23.74 -34.00 -0.67
N GLU A 34 -24.53 -34.64 -1.54
CA GLU A 34 -24.34 -34.58 -2.99
C GLU A 34 -24.49 -33.15 -3.51
N ARG A 35 -25.45 -32.37 -2.98
CA ARG A 35 -25.59 -30.93 -3.29
C ARG A 35 -24.39 -30.12 -2.84
N LEU A 36 -23.94 -30.30 -1.60
CA LEU A 36 -22.78 -29.59 -1.05
C LEU A 36 -21.50 -29.90 -1.82
N LEU A 37 -21.28 -31.16 -2.22
CA LEU A 37 -20.16 -31.56 -3.06
C LEU A 37 -20.18 -30.84 -4.42
N GLY A 38 -21.36 -30.68 -5.03
CA GLY A 38 -21.53 -29.90 -6.26
C GLY A 38 -21.19 -28.42 -6.08
N GLU A 39 -21.63 -27.81 -4.97
CA GLU A 39 -21.32 -26.40 -4.66
C GLU A 39 -19.84 -26.17 -4.42
N VAL A 40 -19.17 -27.08 -3.70
CA VAL A 40 -17.72 -27.01 -3.49
C VAL A 40 -16.97 -27.14 -4.81
N ALA A 41 -17.34 -28.08 -5.68
CA ALA A 41 -16.71 -28.25 -6.99
C ALA A 41 -16.80 -26.98 -7.86
N LEU A 42 -17.98 -26.36 -7.90
CA LEU A 42 -18.19 -25.09 -8.62
C LEU A 42 -17.37 -23.95 -8.00
N ARG A 43 -17.28 -23.90 -6.67
CA ARG A 43 -16.48 -22.89 -5.95
C ARG A 43 -14.99 -23.05 -6.24
N GLU A 44 -14.48 -24.27 -6.24
CA GLU A 44 -13.07 -24.57 -6.57
C GLU A 44 -12.73 -24.21 -8.02
N GLU A 45 -13.65 -24.43 -8.96
CA GLU A 45 -13.49 -23.99 -10.35
C GLU A 45 -13.44 -22.47 -10.47
N ASP A 46 -14.36 -21.75 -9.81
CA ASP A 46 -14.37 -20.28 -9.79
C ASP A 46 -13.08 -19.70 -9.17
N VAL A 47 -12.60 -20.28 -8.07
CA VAL A 47 -11.34 -19.87 -7.43
C VAL A 47 -10.16 -20.10 -8.38
N ARG A 48 -10.05 -21.28 -9.01
CA ARG A 48 -8.99 -21.57 -9.98
C ARG A 48 -9.00 -20.59 -11.16
N ASN A 49 -10.18 -20.27 -11.68
CA ASN A 49 -10.30 -19.31 -12.78
C ASN A 49 -9.87 -17.89 -12.36
N LYS A 50 -10.21 -17.48 -11.13
CA LYS A 50 -9.77 -16.19 -10.57
C LYS A 50 -8.27 -16.13 -10.32
N GLU A 51 -7.68 -17.21 -9.82
CA GLU A 51 -6.23 -17.31 -9.62
C GLU A 51 -5.49 -17.20 -10.95
N GLN A 52 -5.89 -17.95 -11.97
CA GLN A 52 -5.29 -17.86 -13.32
C GLN A 52 -5.43 -16.45 -13.91
N ALA A 53 -6.60 -15.83 -13.78
CA ALA A 53 -6.81 -14.46 -14.25
C ALA A 53 -5.94 -13.44 -13.50
N ALA A 54 -5.71 -13.63 -12.20
CA ALA A 54 -4.83 -12.78 -11.41
C ALA A 54 -3.36 -12.95 -11.82
N GLU A 55 -2.91 -14.20 -12.02
CA GLU A 55 -1.55 -14.49 -12.50
C GLU A 55 -1.28 -13.86 -13.87
N MET A 56 -2.23 -13.97 -14.81
CA MET A 56 -2.11 -13.33 -16.13
C MET A 56 -1.98 -11.80 -16.01
N LYS A 57 -2.80 -11.16 -15.15
CA LYS A 57 -2.72 -9.71 -14.93
C LYS A 57 -1.39 -9.28 -14.31
N ILE A 58 -0.86 -10.06 -13.36
CA ILE A 58 0.44 -9.79 -12.74
C ILE A 58 1.56 -9.91 -13.80
N ALA A 59 1.53 -10.95 -14.62
CA ALA A 59 2.51 -11.14 -15.70
C ALA A 59 2.45 -9.99 -16.73
N GLU A 60 1.24 -9.57 -17.12
CA GLU A 60 1.04 -8.45 -18.03
C GLU A 60 1.54 -7.12 -17.44
N ALA A 61 1.23 -6.83 -16.19
CA ALA A 61 1.70 -5.64 -15.51
C ALA A 61 3.23 -5.60 -15.41
N ALA A 62 3.86 -6.73 -15.09
CA ALA A 62 5.32 -6.84 -15.05
C ALA A 62 5.97 -6.62 -16.43
N ALA A 63 5.36 -7.15 -17.50
CA ALA A 63 5.82 -6.95 -18.87
C ALA A 63 5.73 -5.47 -19.28
N ARG A 64 4.59 -4.82 -19.02
CA ARG A 64 4.40 -3.38 -19.30
C ARG A 64 5.38 -2.51 -18.53
N GLN A 65 5.63 -2.80 -17.26
CA GLN A 65 6.61 -2.07 -16.46
C GLN A 65 8.01 -2.18 -17.05
N LYS A 66 8.42 -3.39 -17.47
CA LYS A 66 9.72 -3.62 -18.11
C LYS A 66 9.86 -2.83 -19.41
N GLU A 67 8.80 -2.78 -20.22
CA GLU A 67 8.79 -2.01 -21.47
C GLU A 67 8.89 -0.50 -21.23
N MET A 68 8.11 0.03 -20.28
CA MET A 68 8.18 1.46 -19.91
C MET A 68 9.57 1.86 -19.40
N LEU A 69 10.18 1.04 -18.53
CA LEU A 69 11.54 1.28 -18.06
C LEU A 69 12.56 1.26 -19.20
N ALA A 70 12.49 0.27 -20.09
CA ALA A 70 13.37 0.19 -21.26
C ALA A 70 13.22 1.41 -22.19
N GLY A 71 11.98 1.89 -22.40
CA GLY A 71 11.70 3.11 -23.14
C GLY A 71 12.31 4.35 -22.49
N ALA A 72 12.08 4.54 -21.18
CA ALA A 72 12.63 5.67 -20.42
C ALA A 72 14.18 5.69 -20.43
N TYR A 73 14.83 4.54 -20.32
CA TYR A 73 16.29 4.44 -20.43
C TYR A 73 16.79 4.84 -21.82
N LYS A 74 16.11 4.40 -22.89
CA LYS A 74 16.49 4.74 -24.26
C LYS A 74 16.34 6.24 -24.52
N GLU A 75 15.23 6.83 -24.09
CA GLU A 75 14.98 8.27 -24.20
C GLU A 75 16.02 9.07 -23.42
N SER A 76 16.35 8.64 -22.20
CA SER A 76 17.40 9.29 -21.38
C SER A 76 18.76 9.27 -22.08
N ILE A 77 19.15 8.15 -22.71
CA ILE A 77 20.40 8.05 -23.48
C ILE A 77 20.38 9.03 -24.66
N GLU A 78 19.24 9.16 -25.35
CA GLU A 78 19.09 10.06 -26.49
C GLU A 78 19.18 11.53 -26.07
N VAL A 79 18.50 11.93 -24.99
CA VAL A 79 18.58 13.27 -24.41
C VAL A 79 20.01 13.62 -24.00
N ILE A 80 20.73 12.72 -23.35
CA ILE A 80 22.14 12.92 -22.98
C ILE A 80 23.02 13.07 -24.22
N ALA A 81 22.79 12.25 -25.26
CA ALA A 81 23.54 12.31 -26.50
C ALA A 81 23.31 13.65 -27.23
N ASP A 82 22.06 14.12 -27.29
CA ASP A 82 21.72 15.39 -27.92
C ASP A 82 22.29 16.58 -27.13
N THR A 83 22.13 16.58 -25.81
CA THR A 83 22.70 17.60 -24.93
C THR A 83 24.23 17.69 -25.09
N ARG A 84 24.93 16.54 -25.21
CA ARG A 84 26.37 16.51 -25.49
C ARG A 84 26.73 17.10 -26.86
N ARG A 85 25.90 16.90 -27.89
CA ARG A 85 26.11 17.50 -29.21
C ARG A 85 25.90 19.02 -29.15
N GLN A 86 24.82 19.47 -28.52
CA GLN A 86 24.54 20.90 -28.33
C GLN A 86 25.67 21.59 -27.57
N MET A 87 26.13 21.01 -26.45
CA MET A 87 27.28 21.55 -25.70
C MET A 87 28.55 21.64 -26.55
N ARG A 88 28.86 20.63 -27.39
CA ARG A 88 30.03 20.70 -28.28
C ARG A 88 29.91 21.83 -29.30
N ASN A 89 28.74 21.97 -29.93
CA ASN A 89 28.51 23.02 -30.92
C ASN A 89 28.60 24.41 -30.29
N GLU A 90 28.11 24.56 -29.06
CA GLU A 90 28.19 25.80 -28.30
C GLU A 90 29.63 26.10 -27.86
N LEU A 91 30.39 25.10 -27.39
CA LEU A 91 31.82 25.28 -27.11
C LEU A 91 32.64 25.64 -28.37
N GLU A 92 32.30 25.10 -29.55
CA GLU A 92 32.93 25.50 -30.81
C GLU A 92 32.57 26.93 -31.22
N SER A 93 31.33 27.38 -31.00
CA SER A 93 30.94 28.77 -31.29
C SER A 93 31.63 29.76 -30.35
N LEU A 94 31.88 29.36 -29.09
CA LEU A 94 32.64 30.15 -28.13
C LEU A 94 34.14 30.23 -28.44
N ARG A 95 34.72 29.22 -29.10
CA ARG A 95 36.12 29.29 -29.57
C ARG A 95 36.36 30.35 -30.65
N LYS A 96 35.31 30.89 -31.29
CA LYS A 96 35.38 32.01 -32.25
C LYS A 96 35.29 33.39 -31.59
N ILE A 97 35.09 33.45 -30.29
CA ILE A 97 34.93 34.69 -29.53
C ILE A 97 36.21 34.94 -28.70
N GLU A 98 36.67 36.19 -28.64
CA GLU A 98 37.93 36.57 -28.01
C GLU A 98 38.12 36.02 -26.58
N LYS A 99 39.38 35.73 -26.24
CA LYS A 99 39.87 35.00 -25.06
C LYS A 99 39.28 35.44 -23.70
N LYS A 100 38.76 36.65 -23.59
CA LYS A 100 38.13 37.21 -22.38
C LYS A 100 36.68 36.76 -22.17
N GLU A 101 35.85 36.76 -23.21
CA GLU A 101 34.44 36.30 -23.09
C GLU A 101 34.36 34.77 -22.92
N LEU A 102 35.33 34.04 -23.48
CA LEU A 102 35.47 32.59 -23.29
C LEU A 102 35.72 32.23 -21.81
N GLN A 103 36.50 33.03 -21.09
CA GLN A 103 36.78 32.79 -19.66
C GLN A 103 35.54 33.03 -18.77
N GLU A 104 34.72 34.02 -19.09
CA GLU A 104 33.47 34.26 -18.34
C GLU A 104 32.44 33.17 -18.60
N LYS A 105 32.26 32.77 -19.87
CA LYS A 105 31.33 31.69 -20.22
C LYS A 105 31.79 30.31 -19.71
N LEU A 106 33.10 30.03 -19.69
CA LEU A 106 33.63 28.81 -19.06
C LEU A 106 33.31 28.76 -17.56
N ARG A 107 33.43 29.90 -16.85
CA ARG A 107 33.06 29.99 -15.43
C ARG A 107 31.56 29.83 -15.20
N GLU A 108 30.74 30.33 -16.12
CA GLU A 108 29.29 30.17 -16.05
C GLU A 108 28.86 28.72 -16.33
N VAL A 109 29.49 28.06 -17.30
CA VAL A 109 29.30 26.63 -17.59
C VAL A 109 29.79 25.78 -16.42
N GLU A 110 30.94 26.07 -15.82
CA GLU A 110 31.43 25.38 -14.62
C GLU A 110 30.47 25.56 -13.43
N ARG A 111 29.88 26.76 -13.25
CA ARG A 111 28.86 26.98 -12.22
C ARG A 111 27.58 26.19 -12.49
N LYS A 112 27.12 26.15 -13.74
CA LYS A 112 25.92 25.39 -14.14
C LYS A 112 26.18 23.88 -14.07
N GLN A 113 27.37 23.41 -14.44
CA GLN A 113 27.80 22.03 -14.27
C GLN A 113 27.93 21.67 -12.79
N LYS A 114 28.46 22.56 -11.95
CA LYS A 114 28.59 22.31 -10.51
C LYS A 114 27.21 22.27 -9.82
N ALA A 115 26.31 23.18 -10.18
CA ALA A 115 24.93 23.17 -9.68
C ALA A 115 24.12 21.97 -10.21
N ALA A 116 24.36 21.55 -11.46
CA ALA A 116 23.77 20.34 -12.01
C ALA A 116 24.39 19.07 -11.40
N SER A 117 25.69 19.05 -11.13
CA SER A 117 26.38 17.93 -10.48
C SER A 117 26.07 17.84 -8.99
N GLU A 118 25.81 18.94 -8.30
CA GLU A 118 25.34 18.94 -6.91
C GLU A 118 23.89 18.42 -6.83
N LYS A 119 23.02 18.81 -7.78
CA LYS A 119 21.67 18.25 -7.92
C LYS A 119 21.66 16.79 -8.40
N LEU A 120 22.65 16.37 -9.19
CA LEU A 120 22.79 14.99 -9.66
C LEU A 120 23.53 14.11 -8.64
N ALA A 121 24.44 14.65 -7.83
CA ALA A 121 25.08 13.94 -6.70
C ALA A 121 24.09 13.66 -5.56
N GLU A 122 22.97 14.36 -5.52
CA GLU A 122 21.81 14.02 -4.68
C GLU A 122 21.09 12.75 -5.16
N TYR A 123 21.33 12.32 -6.41
CA TYR A 123 20.75 11.11 -7.02
C TYR A 123 21.78 10.03 -7.43
N GLU A 124 23.03 10.40 -7.71
CA GLU A 124 24.05 9.51 -8.26
C GLU A 124 25.45 9.84 -7.69
N HIS A 125 25.78 9.29 -6.52
CA HIS A 125 26.98 8.47 -6.33
C HIS A 125 26.90 7.76 -4.96
N ASP A 126 27.28 6.49 -4.91
CA ASP A 126 28.54 6.17 -4.22
C ASP A 126 28.96 4.71 -4.45
N ASP A 127 30.25 4.56 -4.79
CA ASP A 127 31.06 3.35 -4.98
C ASP A 127 31.25 2.59 -3.66
N SER A 128 30.19 2.38 -2.89
CA SER A 128 30.27 1.61 -1.66
C SER A 128 30.51 0.13 -2.02
N PRO A 129 31.55 -0.52 -1.44
CA PRO A 129 31.83 -1.92 -1.71
C PRO A 129 30.58 -2.78 -1.41
N PRO A 130 30.39 -3.90 -2.13
CA PRO A 130 29.20 -4.73 -1.98
C PRO A 130 29.05 -5.17 -0.52
N LEU A 131 27.94 -4.76 0.11
CA LEU A 131 27.58 -5.15 1.47
C LEU A 131 27.49 -6.68 1.55
N ARG A 132 28.07 -7.27 2.60
CA ARG A 132 27.91 -8.70 2.88
C ARG A 132 26.75 -8.86 3.86
N VAL A 133 26.08 -10.02 3.82
CA VAL A 133 24.95 -10.33 4.74
C VAL A 133 25.31 -10.08 6.20
N ARG A 134 26.56 -10.33 6.57
CA ARG A 134 27.10 -10.15 7.92
C ARG A 134 27.10 -8.70 8.43
N ASP A 135 26.94 -7.74 7.52
CA ASP A 135 26.92 -6.31 7.85
C ASP A 135 25.50 -5.79 8.10
N ILE A 136 24.47 -6.61 7.88
CA ILE A 136 23.05 -6.24 7.97
C ILE A 136 22.40 -6.97 9.14
N THR A 137 21.62 -6.25 9.94
CA THR A 137 20.85 -6.79 11.06
C THR A 137 19.34 -6.52 10.89
N VAL A 138 18.52 -7.37 11.48
CA VAL A 138 17.05 -7.18 11.50
C VAL A 138 16.75 -5.91 12.30
N GLY A 139 15.97 -5.00 11.72
CA GLY A 139 15.69 -3.67 12.26
C GLY A 139 16.49 -2.55 11.60
N ASP A 140 17.49 -2.84 10.77
CA ASP A 140 18.23 -1.81 10.06
C ASP A 140 17.37 -1.11 9.01
N LYS A 141 17.48 0.22 8.96
CA LYS A 141 16.90 1.01 7.88
C LYS A 141 17.79 0.92 6.65
N VAL A 142 17.18 0.50 5.56
CA VAL A 142 17.86 0.25 4.32
C VAL A 142 17.15 0.92 3.14
N PHE A 143 17.93 1.39 2.18
CA PHE A 143 17.43 1.88 0.90
C PHE A 143 17.58 0.79 -0.16
N VAL A 144 16.50 0.45 -0.85
CA VAL A 144 16.48 -0.54 -1.93
C VAL A 144 16.70 0.17 -3.26
N LYS A 145 17.84 -0.08 -3.92
CA LYS A 145 18.26 0.64 -5.13
C LYS A 145 17.32 0.37 -6.30
N SER A 146 16.96 -0.89 -6.56
CA SER A 146 16.09 -1.26 -7.70
C SER A 146 14.67 -0.71 -7.62
N LEU A 147 14.20 -0.38 -6.41
CA LEU A 147 12.82 0.04 -6.17
C LEU A 147 12.72 1.50 -5.67
N GLY A 148 13.86 2.16 -5.43
CA GLY A 148 13.94 3.57 -5.10
C GLY A 148 13.25 3.97 -3.79
N TYR A 149 13.09 3.04 -2.83
CA TYR A 149 12.40 3.31 -1.55
C TYR A 149 13.24 2.92 -0.32
N ASP A 150 12.91 3.57 0.80
CA ASP A 150 13.39 3.21 2.14
C ASP A 150 12.51 2.12 2.77
N GLY A 151 13.15 1.17 3.45
CA GLY A 151 12.47 0.12 4.20
C GLY A 151 13.30 -0.36 5.39
N THR A 152 12.71 -1.20 6.23
CA THR A 152 13.36 -1.77 7.41
C THR A 152 13.57 -3.25 7.18
N VAL A 153 14.76 -3.77 7.49
CA VAL A 153 15.04 -5.21 7.37
C VAL A 153 14.17 -5.97 8.37
N SER A 154 13.22 -6.76 7.88
CA SER A 154 12.33 -7.60 8.70
C SER A 154 12.86 -9.02 8.88
N GLY A 155 13.76 -9.47 8.01
CA GLY A 155 14.33 -10.81 8.08
C GLY A 155 15.53 -10.99 7.15
N ILE A 156 16.46 -11.85 7.54
CA ILE A 156 17.69 -12.13 6.79
C ILE A 156 17.69 -13.61 6.40
N MET A 157 17.93 -13.90 5.12
CA MET A 157 18.08 -15.26 4.61
C MET A 157 19.51 -15.48 4.14
N GLU A 158 20.40 -15.83 5.08
CA GLU A 158 21.84 -16.01 4.86
C GLU A 158 22.13 -17.03 3.74
N ASN A 159 21.35 -18.11 3.69
CA ASN A 159 21.52 -19.24 2.77
C ASN A 159 21.42 -18.85 1.29
N VAL A 160 20.65 -17.79 1.00
CA VAL A 160 20.33 -17.34 -0.37
C VAL A 160 20.76 -15.89 -0.63
N ASN A 161 21.54 -15.30 0.29
CA ASN A 161 22.06 -13.93 0.19
C ASN A 161 20.97 -12.87 -0.13
N ARG A 162 19.79 -13.04 0.48
CA ARG A 162 18.61 -12.16 0.32
C ARG A 162 18.11 -11.68 1.68
N ILE A 163 17.50 -10.50 1.69
CA ILE A 163 16.88 -9.91 2.87
C ILE A 163 15.43 -9.52 2.58
N LYS A 164 14.59 -9.65 3.60
CA LYS A 164 13.22 -9.16 3.61
C LYS A 164 13.24 -7.73 4.11
N VAL A 165 12.68 -6.84 3.30
CA VAL A 165 12.61 -5.40 3.59
C VAL A 165 11.13 -5.02 3.66
N MET A 166 10.75 -4.45 4.78
CA MET A 166 9.42 -3.92 5.04
C MET A 166 9.40 -2.43 4.67
N SER A 167 8.56 -2.08 3.70
CA SER A 167 8.29 -0.68 3.34
C SER A 167 6.79 -0.44 3.45
N GLY A 168 6.39 0.38 4.43
CA GLY A 168 4.99 0.51 4.83
C GLY A 168 4.41 -0.82 5.32
N THR A 169 3.35 -1.29 4.66
CA THR A 169 2.65 -2.56 4.97
C THR A 169 3.08 -3.75 4.11
N LYS A 170 4.03 -3.55 3.18
CA LYS A 170 4.46 -4.59 2.23
C LYS A 170 5.85 -5.09 2.59
N GLU A 171 5.99 -6.42 2.62
CA GLU A 171 7.27 -7.09 2.76
C GLU A 171 7.77 -7.53 1.38
N VAL A 172 8.99 -7.14 1.03
CA VAL A 172 9.60 -7.45 -0.27
C VAL A 172 10.93 -8.16 -0.05
N LEU A 173 11.16 -9.21 -0.83
CA LEU A 173 12.42 -9.96 -0.79
C LEU A 173 13.40 -9.41 -1.82
N VAL A 174 14.53 -8.89 -1.36
CA VAL A 174 15.53 -8.22 -2.20
C VAL A 174 16.93 -8.83 -2.01
N PRO A 175 17.78 -8.88 -3.06
CA PRO A 175 19.18 -9.28 -2.92
C PRO A 175 19.96 -8.29 -2.06
N VAL A 176 20.90 -8.77 -1.24
CA VAL A 176 21.71 -7.92 -0.36
C VAL A 176 22.53 -6.86 -1.14
N ALA A 177 22.97 -7.20 -2.36
CA ALA A 177 23.70 -6.29 -3.24
C ALA A 177 22.88 -5.06 -3.70
N ASP A 178 21.55 -5.18 -3.64
CA ASP A 178 20.57 -4.19 -4.09
C ASP A 178 20.14 -3.24 -2.96
N VAL A 179 20.79 -3.35 -1.81
CA VAL A 179 20.40 -2.67 -0.58
C VAL A 179 21.56 -1.81 -0.07
N ARG A 180 21.27 -0.65 0.52
CA ARG A 180 22.24 0.18 1.26
C ARG A 180 21.78 0.41 2.69
N LEU A 181 22.67 0.23 3.65
CA LEU A 181 22.42 0.58 5.06
C LEU A 181 22.48 2.11 5.22
N LYS A 182 21.44 2.68 5.83
CA LYS A 182 21.41 4.10 6.20
C LYS A 182 22.08 4.23 7.56
N LYS A 183 23.36 4.62 7.63
CA LYS A 183 24.05 4.83 8.92
C LYS A 183 23.49 6.06 9.62
N GLY A 184 22.72 5.82 10.68
CA GLY A 184 22.28 6.80 11.67
C GLY A 184 21.99 6.06 12.97
N ARG A 185 23.01 5.97 13.83
CA ARG A 185 22.88 5.42 15.18
C ARG A 185 22.46 6.56 16.09
N GLU A 186 21.23 6.55 16.56
CA GLU A 186 20.87 7.23 17.80
C GLU A 186 19.84 6.39 18.55
N VAL A 187 20.34 5.74 19.60
CA VAL A 187 19.54 5.35 20.76
C VAL A 187 19.31 6.65 21.52
N ALA A 188 18.07 7.15 21.54
CA ALA A 188 17.66 8.17 22.48
C ALA A 188 16.16 8.00 22.78
N GLU A 189 15.88 7.68 24.05
CA GLU A 189 14.57 7.84 24.67
C GLU A 189 14.16 9.33 24.73
N PRO A 190 12.87 9.62 25.00
CA PRO A 190 12.17 10.72 24.37
C PRO A 190 12.38 12.03 25.12
N GLU A 191 12.79 13.09 24.40
CA GLU A 191 12.47 14.43 24.87
C GLU A 191 12.10 15.38 23.73
N LYS A 192 11.06 16.14 24.04
CA LYS A 192 10.39 17.15 23.23
C LYS A 192 11.39 18.11 22.61
N ARG A 193 11.41 18.22 21.29
CA ARG A 193 11.81 19.48 20.63
C ARG A 193 11.18 19.61 19.25
N HIS A 194 10.43 20.69 19.11
CA HIS A 194 9.99 21.28 17.87
C HIS A 194 11.19 21.67 16.99
N LEU A 195 10.98 21.63 15.66
CA LEU A 195 11.64 22.36 14.55
C LEU A 195 11.92 21.43 13.33
N PRO A 196 12.06 21.95 12.10
CA PRO A 196 10.97 21.98 11.12
C PRO A 196 11.36 21.18 9.88
N VAL A 197 10.52 20.25 9.43
CA VAL A 197 10.84 19.48 8.22
C VAL A 197 10.03 20.03 7.05
N SER A 198 10.70 20.85 6.24
CA SER A 198 10.30 21.09 4.86
C SER A 198 10.57 19.84 4.03
N ALA A 199 9.50 19.13 3.69
CA ALA A 199 9.36 18.42 2.42
C ALA A 199 8.09 18.99 1.75
N PRO A 200 8.02 19.06 0.41
CA PRO A 200 6.94 19.76 -0.28
C PRO A 200 5.59 19.07 -0.08
N ASP A 201 4.86 19.56 0.92
CA ASP A 201 3.49 20.08 0.84
C ASP A 201 2.46 19.26 0.02
N GLU A 202 2.15 18.05 0.47
CA GLU A 202 0.73 17.76 0.69
C GLU A 202 0.52 17.75 2.20
N MET A 203 0.27 18.95 2.74
CA MET A 203 -0.20 19.13 4.11
C MET A 203 -1.43 18.24 4.28
N VAL A 204 -1.27 17.03 4.87
CA VAL A 204 -2.38 16.12 5.13
C VAL A 204 -3.38 16.94 5.95
N PRO A 205 -4.53 17.30 5.35
CA PRO A 205 -5.38 18.27 6.00
C PRO A 205 -5.96 17.61 7.24
N SER A 206 -6.03 18.32 8.35
CA SER A 206 -6.76 17.83 9.54
C SER A 206 -8.27 17.82 9.34
N ARG A 207 -8.74 18.15 8.13
CA ARG A 207 -10.16 18.26 7.77
C ARG A 207 -10.44 17.71 6.38
N ILE A 208 -11.59 17.08 6.21
CA ILE A 208 -12.10 16.62 4.90
C ILE A 208 -13.49 17.20 4.64
N ASN A 209 -13.71 17.65 3.41
CA ASN A 209 -15.02 18.13 2.96
C ASN A 209 -15.68 17.08 2.04
N LEU A 210 -16.85 16.61 2.46
CA LEU A 210 -17.68 15.59 1.80
C LEU A 210 -19.00 16.19 1.28
N VAL A 211 -19.20 17.50 1.40
CA VAL A 211 -20.43 18.18 0.98
C VAL A 211 -20.64 18.00 -0.53
N GLY A 212 -21.83 17.57 -0.91
CA GLY A 212 -22.22 17.39 -2.31
C GLY A 212 -21.84 16.03 -2.90
N LEU A 213 -21.14 15.17 -2.15
CA LEU A 213 -20.84 13.79 -2.57
C LEU A 213 -22.01 12.85 -2.29
N ARG A 214 -22.10 11.75 -3.05
CA ARG A 214 -22.98 10.63 -2.69
C ARG A 214 -22.40 9.89 -1.48
N VAL A 215 -23.26 9.14 -0.76
CA VAL A 215 -22.86 8.41 0.47
C VAL A 215 -21.66 7.50 0.22
N GLU A 216 -21.71 6.65 -0.81
CA GLU A 216 -20.62 5.72 -1.15
C GLU A 216 -19.31 6.46 -1.48
N GLU A 217 -19.37 7.55 -2.24
CA GLU A 217 -18.20 8.36 -2.60
C GLU A 217 -17.60 9.04 -1.37
N ALA A 218 -18.44 9.52 -0.46
CA ALA A 218 -18.03 10.16 0.78
C ALA A 218 -17.29 9.18 1.70
N LEU A 219 -17.83 7.97 1.89
CA LEU A 219 -17.17 6.92 2.69
C LEU A 219 -15.85 6.46 2.05
N SER A 220 -15.83 6.27 0.73
CA SER A 220 -14.63 5.89 -0.02
C SER A 220 -13.50 6.92 0.10
N ARG A 221 -13.82 8.22 0.27
CA ARG A 221 -12.82 9.27 0.51
C ARG A 221 -12.46 9.45 2.00
N MET A 222 -13.39 9.17 2.89
CA MET A 222 -13.18 9.28 4.34
C MET A 222 -12.22 8.21 4.87
N GLU A 223 -12.27 7.00 4.31
CA GLU A 223 -11.45 5.87 4.77
C GLU A 223 -9.93 6.11 4.57
N PRO A 224 -9.43 6.48 3.38
CA PRO A 224 -8.02 6.86 3.22
C PRO A 224 -7.63 8.08 4.06
N PHE A 225 -8.55 9.02 4.26
CA PHE A 225 -8.31 10.21 5.09
C PHE A 225 -8.05 9.86 6.56
N LEU A 226 -8.86 8.98 7.17
CA LEU A 226 -8.64 8.53 8.55
C LEU A 226 -7.30 7.80 8.69
N ASN A 227 -6.95 6.96 7.71
CA ASN A 227 -5.65 6.27 7.67
C ASN A 227 -4.48 7.25 7.58
N HIS A 228 -4.53 8.20 6.65
CA HIS A 228 -3.49 9.21 6.49
C HIS A 228 -3.37 10.11 7.73
N ALA A 229 -4.50 10.48 8.34
CA ALA A 229 -4.50 11.31 9.53
C ALA A 229 -3.92 10.59 10.76
N ALA A 230 -4.23 9.31 10.93
CA ALA A 230 -3.66 8.48 11.99
C ALA A 230 -2.14 8.30 11.79
N LEU A 231 -1.70 8.04 10.54
CA LEU A 231 -0.28 7.94 10.20
C LEU A 231 0.49 9.25 10.38
N ALA A 232 -0.16 10.39 10.10
CA ALA A 232 0.39 11.72 10.33
C ALA A 232 0.38 12.13 11.82
N GLY A 233 -0.17 11.29 12.71
CA GLY A 233 -0.20 11.54 14.15
C GLY A 233 -1.20 12.61 14.59
N PHE A 234 -2.23 12.88 13.79
CA PHE A 234 -3.32 13.76 14.23
C PHE A 234 -4.08 13.11 15.38
N ARG A 235 -4.28 13.85 16.46
CA ARG A 235 -5.13 13.42 17.58
C ARG A 235 -6.61 13.61 17.28
N GLU A 236 -6.92 14.59 16.44
CA GLU A 236 -8.28 15.00 16.11
C GLU A 236 -8.36 15.41 14.64
N VAL A 237 -9.44 15.01 13.98
CA VAL A 237 -9.77 15.40 12.62
C VAL A 237 -11.22 15.84 12.46
N VAL A 238 -11.47 16.65 11.44
CA VAL A 238 -12.76 17.30 11.18
C VAL A 238 -13.37 16.77 9.89
N ILE A 239 -14.58 16.22 9.96
CA ILE A 239 -15.31 15.71 8.80
C ILE A 239 -16.50 16.62 8.53
N ILE A 240 -16.50 17.29 7.39
CA ILE A 240 -17.55 18.22 6.97
C ILE A 240 -18.48 17.49 6.00
N HIS A 241 -19.67 17.10 6.47
CA HIS A 241 -20.67 16.41 5.66
C HIS A 241 -21.87 17.30 5.28
N GLY A 242 -21.96 18.50 5.89
CA GLY A 242 -23.06 19.44 5.70
C GLY A 242 -24.32 19.05 6.48
N VAL A 243 -25.32 19.94 6.50
CA VAL A 243 -26.57 19.76 7.26
C VAL A 243 -27.61 19.01 6.42
N GLY A 244 -27.94 19.53 5.23
CA GLY A 244 -28.76 18.86 4.20
C GLY A 244 -29.95 18.05 4.74
N THR A 245 -30.14 16.84 4.19
CA THR A 245 -31.15 15.85 4.63
C THR A 245 -30.65 14.93 5.76
N GLY A 246 -29.43 15.18 6.27
CA GLY A 246 -28.76 14.34 7.26
C GLY A 246 -28.31 12.96 6.75
N ALA A 247 -28.45 12.64 5.45
CA ALA A 247 -28.06 11.34 4.91
C ALA A 247 -26.56 11.07 5.05
N LEU A 248 -25.72 12.03 4.66
CA LEU A 248 -24.25 11.93 4.82
C LEU A 248 -23.85 11.91 6.29
N GLN A 249 -24.50 12.71 7.15
CA GLN A 249 -24.24 12.72 8.59
C GLN A 249 -24.48 11.33 9.21
N ARG A 250 -25.61 10.69 8.88
CA ARG A 250 -25.94 9.35 9.40
C ARG A 250 -24.93 8.32 8.93
N ALA A 251 -24.64 8.27 7.62
CA ALA A 251 -23.70 7.31 7.06
C ALA A 251 -22.27 7.48 7.60
N VAL A 252 -21.79 8.72 7.74
CA VAL A 252 -20.47 9.00 8.35
C VAL A 252 -20.42 8.49 9.79
N ARG A 253 -21.43 8.78 10.61
CA ARG A 253 -21.45 8.35 12.02
C ARG A 253 -21.56 6.84 12.17
N GLU A 254 -22.35 6.19 11.33
CA GLU A 254 -22.47 4.74 11.29
C GLU A 254 -21.12 4.10 10.97
N HIS A 255 -20.42 4.60 9.95
CA HIS A 255 -19.08 4.12 9.57
C HIS A 255 -18.01 4.36 10.65
N LEU A 256 -18.10 5.46 11.40
CA LEU A 256 -17.19 5.76 12.50
C LEU A 256 -17.45 4.90 13.76
N THR A 257 -18.65 4.31 13.87
CA THR A 257 -19.03 3.53 15.06
C THR A 257 -18.30 2.18 15.07
N GLY A 258 -17.40 1.99 16.03
CA GLY A 258 -16.59 0.76 16.13
C GLY A 258 -15.40 0.71 15.17
N HIS A 259 -15.05 1.84 14.55
CA HIS A 259 -13.92 1.91 13.63
C HIS A 259 -12.57 1.81 14.39
N PRO A 260 -11.60 0.98 13.96
CA PRO A 260 -10.38 0.71 14.73
C PRO A 260 -9.49 1.93 14.97
N LEU A 261 -9.51 2.89 14.04
CA LEU A 261 -8.74 4.14 14.14
C LEU A 261 -9.47 5.25 14.91
N VAL A 262 -10.70 5.02 15.37
CA VAL A 262 -11.53 6.04 16.01
C VAL A 262 -11.69 5.72 17.48
N LYS A 263 -11.24 6.64 18.33
CA LYS A 263 -11.41 6.55 19.78
C LYS A 263 -12.79 7.02 20.20
N THR A 264 -13.20 8.20 19.73
CA THR A 264 -14.52 8.79 19.98
C THR A 264 -14.84 9.83 18.90
N PHE A 265 -16.13 10.12 18.67
CA PHE A 265 -16.54 11.23 17.81
C PHE A 265 -17.71 12.02 18.40
N ARG A 266 -17.83 13.30 18.04
CA ARG A 266 -18.91 14.20 18.47
C ARG A 266 -19.35 15.13 17.34
N THR A 267 -20.54 15.72 17.49
CA THR A 267 -20.93 16.86 16.64
C THR A 267 -19.99 18.05 16.91
N GLY A 268 -19.66 18.82 15.87
CA GLY A 268 -18.95 20.09 16.04
C GLY A 268 -19.79 21.12 16.79
N ASP A 269 -19.11 21.97 17.56
CA ASP A 269 -19.72 23.11 18.23
C ASP A 269 -20.04 24.24 17.23
N GLN A 270 -20.75 25.26 17.69
CA GLN A 270 -21.18 26.38 16.85
C GLN A 270 -19.99 27.11 16.18
N SER A 271 -18.83 27.16 16.85
CA SER A 271 -17.56 27.68 16.33
C SER A 271 -16.83 26.75 15.36
N GLU A 272 -17.20 25.48 15.30
CA GLU A 272 -16.54 24.42 14.50
C GLU A 272 -17.37 24.03 13.25
N GLY A 273 -18.53 24.67 13.02
CA GLY A 273 -19.44 24.36 11.92
C GLY A 273 -20.72 23.63 12.33
N GLY A 274 -20.94 23.42 13.63
CA GLY A 274 -22.19 22.95 14.21
C GLY A 274 -22.62 21.57 13.71
N ALA A 275 -23.92 21.42 13.47
CA ALA A 275 -24.53 20.15 13.06
C ALA A 275 -24.03 19.59 11.72
N GLY A 276 -23.37 20.40 10.88
CA GLY A 276 -22.82 19.98 9.59
C GLY A 276 -21.43 19.35 9.67
N VAL A 277 -20.88 19.22 10.87
CA VAL A 277 -19.51 18.79 11.13
C VAL A 277 -19.47 17.69 12.20
N THR A 278 -18.62 16.71 12.00
CA THR A 278 -18.28 15.68 12.98
C THR A 278 -16.79 15.76 13.31
N ILE A 279 -16.49 15.90 14.60
CA ILE A 279 -15.14 15.91 15.17
C ILE A 279 -14.80 14.50 15.62
N VAL A 280 -13.66 13.98 15.18
CA VAL A 280 -13.23 12.60 15.42
C VAL A 280 -11.89 12.60 16.14
N MET A 281 -11.84 11.99 17.32
CA MET A 281 -10.58 11.69 18.00
C MET A 281 -10.05 10.34 17.53
N LEU A 282 -8.81 10.34 17.07
CA LEU A 282 -8.12 9.15 16.58
C LEU A 282 -7.42 8.42 17.73
N THR A 283 -7.20 7.11 17.54
CA THR A 283 -6.53 6.22 18.51
C THR A 283 -5.03 6.47 18.54
#